data_AF-A0A3D3BXJ2-F1
#
_entry.id   AF-A0A3D3BXJ2-F1
#
_cell.length_a   1.000
_cell.length_b   1.000
_cell.length_c   1.000
_cell.angle_alpha   90.00
_cell.angle_beta   90.00
_cell.angle_gamma   90.00
#
_symmetry.space_group_name_H-M   'P 1'
#
loop_
_entity.id
_entity.type
_entity.pdbx_description
1 polymer ?
#
loop_
_entity_poly.entity_id
_entity_poly.type
_entity_poly.pdbx_seq_one_letter_code
_entity_poly.pdbx_strand_id
1 'polypeptide(L)'
;MPGIDAQLSQQLVAFVQRLRQEDLFKLPGIAETLDWADALVQLDQVSLDPQGIDDTLGTLLKYQDDIAKIRGSEAASILEEVKLQISASQPKNG
;
A
#
# COMPACT_ATOMS: atom_id res chain seq x y z
N MET A 1 4.98 5.42 13.05
CA MET A 1 5.92 4.37 13.46
C MET A 1 7.32 4.94 13.45
N PRO A 2 8.12 4.83 14.51
CA PRO A 2 9.53 5.26 14.47
C PRO A 2 10.28 4.47 13.40
N GLY A 3 11.05 5.12 12.53
CA GLY A 3 11.95 4.45 11.59
C GLY A 3 11.37 4.07 10.22
N ILE A 4 10.09 4.32 9.94
CA ILE A 4 9.57 4.18 8.57
C ILE A 4 9.97 5.40 7.72
N ASP A 5 10.35 5.16 6.46
CA ASP A 5 10.60 6.24 5.51
C ASP A 5 9.33 7.10 5.29
N ALA A 6 9.51 8.41 5.15
CA ALA A 6 8.39 9.34 4.99
C ALA A 6 7.61 9.11 3.69
N GLN A 7 8.32 8.79 2.59
CA GLN A 7 7.72 8.46 1.31
C GLN A 7 6.94 7.15 1.42
N LEU A 8 7.55 6.11 2.02
CA LEU A 8 6.86 4.83 2.24
C LEU A 8 5.60 5.03 3.07
N SER A 9 5.68 5.78 4.19
CA SER A 9 4.53 6.04 5.05
C SER A 9 3.40 6.75 4.30
N GLN A 10 3.72 7.72 3.43
CA GLN A 10 2.72 8.44 2.66
C GLN A 10 2.05 7.53 1.61
N GLN A 11 2.86 6.77 0.87
CA GLN A 11 2.37 5.83 -0.14
C GLN A 11 1.51 4.72 0.49
N LEU A 12 1.92 4.17 1.63
CA LEU A 12 1.18 3.15 2.36
C LEU A 12 -0.20 3.64 2.78
N VAL A 13 -0.27 4.83 3.39
CA VAL A 13 -1.56 5.40 3.82
C VAL A 13 -2.48 5.65 2.63
N ALA A 14 -1.96 6.24 1.55
CA ALA A 14 -2.73 6.50 0.34
C ALA A 14 -3.20 5.19 -0.33
N PHE A 15 -2.33 4.17 -0.39
CA PHE A 15 -2.66 2.86 -0.93
C PHE A 15 -3.79 2.20 -0.15
N VAL A 16 -3.72 2.16 1.19
CA VAL A 16 -4.79 1.57 2.01
C VAL A 16 -6.10 2.34 1.87
N GLN A 17 -6.05 3.67 1.78
CA GLN A 17 -7.25 4.48 1.57
C GLN A 17 -7.93 4.19 0.23
N ARG A 18 -7.15 4.06 -0.84
CA ARG A 18 -7.65 3.71 -2.18
C ARG A 18 -8.14 2.26 -2.23
N LEU A 19 -7.39 1.32 -1.66
CA LEU A 19 -7.74 -0.10 -1.57
C LEU A 19 -9.07 -0.32 -0.84
N ARG A 20 -9.38 0.49 0.19
CA ARG A 20 -10.66 0.40 0.91
C ARG A 20 -11.88 0.81 0.09
N GLN A 21 -11.68 1.35 -1.12
CA GLN A 21 -12.74 1.68 -2.06
C GLN A 21 -13.02 0.51 -3.03
N GLU A 22 -12.15 -0.51 -3.05
CA GLU A 22 -12.39 -1.73 -3.79
C GLU A 22 -13.49 -2.57 -3.13
N ASP A 23 -14.20 -3.34 -3.95
CA ASP A 23 -15.21 -4.30 -3.51
C ASP A 23 -14.52 -5.53 -2.89
N LEU A 24 -14.06 -5.39 -1.65
CA LEU A 24 -13.40 -6.45 -0.88
C LEU A 24 -14.39 -7.12 0.07
N PHE A 25 -14.23 -8.43 0.28
CA PHE A 25 -15.01 -9.15 1.26
C PHE A 25 -14.75 -8.62 2.68
N LYS A 26 -13.48 -8.33 3.01
CA LYS A 26 -13.11 -7.67 4.27
C LYS A 26 -12.09 -6.56 4.03
N LEU A 27 -12.47 -5.34 4.38
CA LEU A 27 -11.58 -4.19 4.37
C LEU A 27 -10.45 -4.36 5.41
N PRO A 28 -9.19 -4.01 5.07
CA PRO A 28 -8.10 -4.02 6.04
C PRO A 28 -8.33 -2.98 7.14
N GLY A 29 -8.14 -3.36 8.40
CA GLY A 29 -8.22 -2.48 9.56
C GLY A 29 -6.89 -1.80 9.86
N ILE A 30 -6.81 -1.15 11.03
CA ILE A 30 -5.57 -0.51 11.50
C ILE A 30 -4.50 -1.55 11.81
N ALA A 31 -4.87 -2.68 12.43
CA ALA A 31 -3.92 -3.74 12.78
C ALA A 31 -3.23 -4.30 11.53
N GLU A 32 -3.99 -4.68 10.51
CA GLU A 32 -3.42 -5.20 9.27
C GLU A 32 -2.59 -4.16 8.51
N THR A 33 -2.94 -2.88 8.62
CA THR A 33 -2.16 -1.78 8.03
C THR A 33 -0.80 -1.62 8.72
N LEU A 34 -0.75 -1.79 10.04
CA LEU A 34 0.48 -1.74 10.82
C LEU A 34 1.35 -2.97 10.54
N ASP A 35 0.76 -4.17 10.53
CA ASP A 35 1.46 -5.41 10.18
C ASP A 35 2.10 -5.32 8.77
N TRP A 36 1.38 -4.70 7.82
CA TRP A 36 1.90 -4.49 6.47
C TRP A 36 3.04 -3.48 6.43
N ALA A 37 2.95 -2.39 7.20
CA ALA A 37 4.03 -1.42 7.34
C ALA A 37 5.30 -2.07 7.91
N ASP A 38 5.15 -2.90 8.94
CA ASP A 38 6.26 -3.65 9.55
C ASP A 38 6.88 -4.63 8.56
N ALA A 39 6.07 -5.35 7.77
CA ALA A 39 6.57 -6.27 6.75
C ALA A 39 7.39 -5.56 5.68
N LEU A 40 6.94 -4.40 5.20
CA LEU A 40 7.68 -3.60 4.22
C LEU A 40 9.00 -3.08 4.79
N VAL A 41 9.00 -2.60 6.04
CA VAL A 41 10.23 -2.15 6.72
C VAL A 41 11.21 -3.32 6.93
N GLN A 42 10.74 -4.52 7.27
CA GLN A 42 11.59 -5.71 7.40
C GLN A 42 12.20 -6.17 6.08
N LEU A 43 11.62 -5.78 4.95
CA LEU A 43 12.16 -5.99 3.61
C LEU A 43 13.04 -4.84 3.13
N ASP A 44 13.43 -3.93 4.04
CA ASP A 44 14.23 -2.73 3.77
C ASP A 44 13.62 -1.82 2.68
N GLN A 45 12.29 -1.86 2.52
CA GLN A 45 11.60 -1.03 1.56
C GLN A 45 11.58 0.43 2.05
N VAL A 46 11.86 1.35 1.13
CA VAL A 46 11.79 2.81 1.35
C VAL A 46 10.68 3.47 0.54
N SER A 47 10.03 2.71 -0.34
CA SER A 47 8.87 3.13 -1.12
C SER A 47 8.08 1.90 -1.56
N LEU A 48 6.81 2.07 -1.92
CA LEU A 48 6.00 1.00 -2.52
C LEU A 48 6.40 0.76 -3.99
N ASP A 49 6.64 -0.51 -4.29
CA ASP A 49 6.75 -1.03 -5.64
C ASP A 49 5.79 -2.24 -5.82
N PRO A 50 5.47 -2.64 -7.07
CA PRO A 50 4.53 -3.73 -7.32
C PRO A 50 4.93 -5.06 -6.68
N GLN A 51 6.22 -5.39 -6.68
CA GLN A 51 6.72 -6.66 -6.15
C GLN A 51 6.58 -6.70 -4.62
N GLY A 52 7.00 -5.63 -3.94
CA GLY A 52 6.87 -5.50 -2.50
C GLY A 52 5.42 -5.56 -2.03
N ILE A 53 4.48 -4.94 -2.78
CA ILE A 53 3.05 -5.06 -2.50
C ILE A 53 2.58 -6.51 -2.63
N ASP A 54 2.87 -7.16 -3.77
CA ASP A 54 2.40 -8.51 -4.04
C ASP A 54 2.96 -9.54 -3.03
N ASP A 55 4.24 -9.44 -2.67
CA ASP A 55 4.90 -10.34 -1.73
C ASP A 55 4.35 -10.19 -0.31
N THR A 56 3.89 -9.00 0.06
CA THR A 56 3.41 -8.70 1.41
C THR A 56 1.89 -8.58 1.51
N LEU A 57 1.13 -8.73 0.42
CA LEU A 57 -0.31 -8.48 0.37
C LEU A 57 -1.12 -9.31 1.39
N GLY A 58 -0.64 -10.51 1.74
CA GLY A 58 -1.27 -11.37 2.75
C GLY A 58 -1.16 -10.86 4.20
N THR A 59 -0.28 -9.89 4.46
CA THR A 59 -0.24 -9.18 5.74
C THR A 59 -1.39 -8.17 5.85
N LEU A 60 -1.73 -7.53 4.73
CA LEU A 60 -2.78 -6.52 4.63
C LEU A 60 -4.18 -7.12 4.42
N LEU A 61 -4.32 -8.09 3.52
CA LEU A 61 -5.58 -8.76 3.20
C LEU A 61 -5.57 -10.19 3.76
N LYS A 62 -6.68 -10.61 4.36
CA LYS A 62 -6.77 -11.93 5.03
C LYS A 62 -7.51 -12.99 4.22
N TYR A 63 -8.34 -12.58 3.25
CA TYR A 63 -9.11 -13.48 2.41
C TYR A 63 -8.35 -13.75 1.12
N GLN A 64 -8.22 -15.04 0.76
CA GLN A 64 -7.46 -15.44 -0.43
C GLN A 64 -8.09 -14.91 -1.72
N ASP A 65 -9.42 -14.81 -1.78
CA ASP A 65 -10.12 -14.24 -2.94
C ASP A 65 -9.84 -12.74 -3.09
N ASP A 66 -9.79 -11.99 -1.98
CA ASP A 66 -9.39 -10.57 -1.98
C ASP A 66 -7.93 -10.41 -2.41
N ILE A 67 -7.02 -11.28 -1.92
CA ILE A 67 -5.61 -11.28 -2.34
C ILE A 67 -5.49 -11.58 -3.83
N ALA A 68 -6.20 -12.58 -4.33
CA ALA A 68 -6.16 -12.98 -5.74
C ALA A 68 -6.75 -11.90 -6.66
N LYS A 69 -7.79 -11.19 -6.20
CA LYS A 69 -8.39 -10.05 -6.90
C LYS A 69 -7.40 -8.89 -7.03
N ILE A 70 -6.67 -8.58 -5.97
CA ILE A 70 -5.82 -7.38 -5.90
C ILE A 70 -4.41 -7.61 -6.44
N ARG A 71 -3.83 -8.81 -6.28
CA ARG A 71 -2.46 -9.12 -6.69
C ARG A 71 -2.21 -8.82 -8.18
N GLY A 72 -1.03 -8.30 -8.49
CA GLY A 72 -0.61 -8.03 -9.86
C GLY A 72 -1.16 -6.72 -10.42
N SER A 73 -1.97 -6.79 -11.48
CA SER A 73 -2.37 -5.61 -12.25
C SER A 73 -3.20 -4.60 -11.46
N GLU A 74 -4.05 -5.07 -10.56
CA GLU A 74 -4.92 -4.19 -9.76
C GLU A 74 -4.09 -3.42 -8.72
N ALA A 75 -3.25 -4.12 -7.96
CA ALA A 75 -2.29 -3.50 -7.05
C ALA A 75 -1.36 -2.49 -7.76
N ALA A 76 -0.88 -2.84 -8.95
CA ALA A 76 -0.06 -1.93 -9.77
C ALA A 76 -0.83 -0.68 -10.20
N SER A 77 -2.12 -0.82 -10.56
CA SER A 77 -2.98 0.30 -10.96
C SER A 77 -3.25 1.24 -9.78
N ILE A 78 -3.60 0.69 -8.61
CA ILE A 78 -3.77 1.45 -7.37
C ILE A 78 -2.46 2.19 -7.00
N LEU A 79 -1.31 1.52 -7.12
CA LEU A 79 -0.02 2.15 -6.84
C LEU A 79 0.28 3.33 -7.77
N GLU A 80 -0.05 3.21 -9.05
CA GLU A 80 0.14 4.30 -10.02
C GLU A 80 -0.76 5.50 -9.69
N GLU A 81 -2.04 5.26 -9.38
CA GLU A 81 -2.96 6.31 -8.93
C GLU A 81 -2.42 7.03 -7.69
N VAL A 82 -1.91 6.28 -6.70
CA VAL A 82 -1.30 6.82 -5.49
C VAL A 82 -0.08 7.69 -5.80
N LYS A 83 0.81 7.24 -6.68
CA LYS A 83 2.02 8.00 -7.08
C LYS A 83 1.63 9.31 -7.76
N LEU A 84 0.62 9.29 -8.62
CA LEU A 84 0.09 10.49 -9.29
C LEU A 84 -0.55 11.46 -8.28
N GLN A 85 -1.36 10.97 -7.35
CA GLN A 85 -2.00 11.79 -6.30
C GLN A 85 -0.98 12.47 -5.39
N ILE A 86 0.05 11.74 -4.95
CA ILE A 86 1.12 12.27 -4.09
C ILE A 86 1.92 13.35 -4.85
N SER A 87 2.29 13.08 -6.10
CA SER A 87 3.05 14.03 -6.93
C SER A 87 2.26 15.31 -7.23
N ALA A 88 0.94 15.21 -7.42
CA ALA A 88 0.07 16.37 -7.63
C ALA A 88 -0.14 17.21 -6.35
N SER A 89 0.01 16.60 -5.17
CA SER A 89 -0.17 17.24 -3.87
C SER A 89 1.11 17.87 -3.30
N GLN A 90 2.28 17.55 -3.88
CA GLN A 90 3.53 18.21 -3.52
C GLN A 90 3.63 19.59 -4.20
N PRO A 91 3.89 20.67 -3.45
CA PRO A 91 4.14 21.96 -4.07
C PRO A 91 5.35 21.85 -4.99
N LYS A 92 5.20 22.31 -6.25
CA LYS A 92 6.36 22.52 -7.12
C LYS A 92 7.24 23.57 -6.47
N ASN A 93 8.30 23.16 -5.80
CA ASN A 93 9.37 24.08 -5.42
C ASN A 93 9.95 24.63 -6.73
N GLY A 94 9.60 25.89 -7.01
CA GLY A 94 10.11 26.67 -8.14
C GLY A 94 11.53 27.17 -7.89
#